data_AF-A0A1U9JU40-F1
#
_entry.id   AF-A0A1U9JU40-F1
#
_cell.length_a   1.000
_cell.length_b   1.000
_cell.length_c   1.000
_cell.angle_alpha   90.00
_cell.angle_beta   90.00
_cell.angle_gamma   90.00
#
_symmetry.space_group_name_H-M   'P 1'
#
loop_
_entity.id
_entity.type
_entity.pdbx_description
1 polymer ?
#
loop_
_entity_poly.entity_id
_entity_poly.type
_entity_poly.pdbx_seq_one_letter_code
_entity_poly.pdbx_strand_id
1 'polypeptide(L)'
;MNSGQEMLRSWLADKLAERGHGAQAALSAHLGLRDKTVSRMLKPSPEQGYRLIKANELARMMEFFGEMPPNFNEPLKEDRERLLALFDAASPVEREKMIAFLEALPDGGKKK
;
A
#
# COMPACT_ATOMS: atom_id res chain seq x y z
N MET A 1 7.51 1.53 16.53
CA MET A 1 6.37 1.35 15.61
C MET A 1 6.90 1.56 14.20
N ASN A 2 7.07 0.49 13.41
CA ASN A 2 7.41 0.65 12.00
C ASN A 2 6.17 1.20 11.28
N SER A 3 6.30 2.37 10.68
CA SER A 3 5.28 2.93 9.80
C SER A 3 5.04 1.96 8.63
N GLY A 4 3.80 1.81 8.15
CA GLY A 4 3.49 0.90 7.03
C GLY A 4 4.34 1.17 5.78
N GLN A 5 4.83 2.40 5.61
CA GLN A 5 5.75 2.79 4.55
C GLN A 5 7.16 2.22 4.71
N GLU A 6 7.67 2.06 5.93
CA GLU A 6 8.96 1.37 6.18
C GLU A 6 8.87 -0.11 5.82
N MET A 7 7.75 -0.76 6.15
CA MET A 7 7.50 -2.15 5.79
C MET A 7 7.48 -2.34 4.26
N LEU A 8 6.77 -1.48 3.54
CA LEU A 8 6.73 -1.53 2.07
C LEU A 8 8.11 -1.29 1.45
N ARG A 9 8.92 -0.41 2.03
CA ARG A 9 10.30 -0.16 1.57
C ARG A 9 11.20 -1.37 1.79
N SER A 10 11.12 -2.02 2.94
CA SER A 10 11.87 -3.25 3.23
C SER A 10 11.50 -4.34 2.24
N TRP A 11 10.20 -4.60 2.07
CA TRP A 11 9.71 -5.59 1.11
C TRP A 11 10.17 -5.29 -0.32
N LEU A 12 10.12 -4.03 -0.76
CA LEU A 12 10.62 -3.63 -2.08
C LEU A 12 12.12 -3.89 -2.23
N ALA A 13 12.92 -3.59 -1.19
CA ALA A 13 14.35 -3.83 -1.20
C ALA A 13 14.66 -5.33 -1.31
N ASP A 14 13.95 -6.16 -0.54
CA ASP A 14 14.10 -7.62 -0.54
C ASP A 14 13.76 -8.20 -1.92
N LYS A 15 12.62 -7.80 -2.51
CA LYS A 15 12.19 -8.28 -3.83
C LYS A 15 13.14 -7.88 -4.96
N LEU A 16 13.73 -6.69 -4.88
CA LEU A 16 14.75 -6.27 -5.84
C LEU A 16 16.06 -7.04 -5.66
N ALA A 17 16.44 -7.38 -4.42
CA ALA A 17 17.61 -8.20 -4.14
C ALA A 17 17.43 -9.64 -4.65
N GLU A 18 16.26 -10.25 -4.45
CA GLU A 18 15.91 -11.60 -4.94
C GLU A 18 16.03 -11.73 -6.47
N ARG A 19 15.58 -10.71 -7.22
CA ARG A 19 15.64 -10.72 -8.70
C ARG A 19 17.02 -10.35 -9.27
N GLY A 20 17.87 -9.69 -8.49
CA GLY A 20 19.25 -9.37 -8.86
C GLY A 20 19.42 -8.16 -9.78
N HIS A 21 20.54 -8.14 -10.51
CA HIS A 21 20.97 -6.98 -11.29
C HIS A 21 19.96 -6.64 -12.40
N GLY A 22 19.63 -5.35 -12.55
CA GLY A 22 18.68 -4.85 -13.55
C GLY A 22 17.20 -4.90 -13.13
N ALA A 23 16.86 -5.58 -12.03
CA ALA A 23 15.48 -5.65 -11.54
C ALA A 23 14.89 -4.27 -11.26
N GLN A 24 15.70 -3.34 -10.75
CA GLN A 24 15.25 -1.97 -10.50
C GLN A 24 14.89 -1.24 -11.79
N ALA A 25 15.70 -1.36 -12.85
CA ALA A 25 15.42 -0.72 -14.14
C ALA A 25 14.15 -1.32 -14.79
N ALA A 26 13.99 -2.64 -14.69
CA ALA A 26 12.79 -3.32 -15.16
C ALA A 26 11.54 -2.86 -14.39
N LEU A 27 11.64 -2.71 -13.06
CA LEU A 27 10.54 -2.18 -12.25
C LEU A 27 10.22 -0.74 -12.63
N SER A 28 11.22 0.13 -12.78
CA SER A 28 10.99 1.52 -13.18
C SER A 28 10.26 1.62 -14.52
N ALA A 29 10.70 0.82 -15.51
CA ALA A 29 10.06 0.74 -16.82
C ALA A 29 8.61 0.25 -16.69
N HIS A 30 8.37 -0.82 -15.91
CA HIS A 30 7.03 -1.31 -15.65
C HIS A 30 6.14 -0.24 -15.01
N LEU A 31 6.64 0.49 -14.00
CA LEU A 31 5.90 1.54 -13.32
C LEU A 31 5.71 2.83 -14.16
N GLY A 32 6.42 2.98 -15.28
CA GLY A 32 6.48 4.23 -16.05
C GLY A 32 7.18 5.36 -15.28
N LEU A 33 8.12 5.01 -14.40
CA LEU A 33 8.88 5.93 -13.58
C LEU A 33 10.34 6.01 -14.03
N ARG A 34 11.03 7.09 -13.66
CA ARG A 34 12.50 7.18 -13.79
C ARG A 34 13.15 6.32 -12.71
N ASP A 35 14.31 5.73 -13.00
CA ASP A 35 15.09 4.93 -12.03
C ASP A 35 15.38 5.67 -10.73
N LYS A 36 15.67 6.97 -10.83
CA LYS A 36 15.88 7.84 -9.67
C LYS A 36 14.65 7.92 -8.75
N THR A 37 13.44 7.79 -9.29
CA THR A 37 12.20 7.78 -8.50
C THR A 37 12.10 6.53 -7.65
N VAL A 38 12.42 5.36 -8.22
CA VAL A 38 12.46 4.09 -7.47
C VAL A 38 13.60 4.10 -6.44
N SER A 39 14.78 4.61 -6.81
CA SER A 39 15.89 4.80 -5.85
C SER A 39 15.49 5.66 -4.65
N ARG A 40 14.63 6.69 -4.84
CA ARG A 40 14.14 7.55 -3.76
C ARG A 40 13.09 6.89 -2.85
N MET A 41 12.48 5.80 -3.28
CA MET A 41 11.66 4.96 -2.39
C MET A 41 12.57 4.15 -1.47
N LEU A 42 13.72 3.69 -1.97
CA LEU A 42 14.67 2.85 -1.22
C LEU A 42 15.68 3.62 -0.37
N LYS A 43 16.03 4.84 -0.78
CA LYS A 43 17.03 5.68 -0.11
C LYS A 43 16.48 7.08 0.14
N PRO A 44 16.70 7.65 1.34
CA PRO A 44 16.20 8.97 1.65
C PRO A 44 17.00 10.03 0.91
N SER A 45 16.33 11.10 0.51
CA SER A 45 16.99 12.34 0.11
C SER A 45 17.42 13.13 1.35
N PRO A 46 18.59 13.79 1.38
CA PRO A 46 19.00 14.66 2.49
C PRO A 46 17.97 15.75 2.82
N GLU A 47 17.28 16.27 1.81
CA GLU A 47 16.36 17.41 1.95
C GLU A 47 14.89 17.00 2.15
N GLN A 48 14.50 15.84 1.64
CA GLN A 48 13.09 15.45 1.50
C GLN A 48 12.76 14.08 2.11
N GLY A 49 13.75 13.41 2.71
CA GLY A 49 13.58 12.06 3.25
C GLY A 49 13.18 11.03 2.19
N TYR A 50 12.55 9.95 2.63
CA TYR A 50 12.04 8.91 1.75
C TYR A 50 10.85 9.40 0.94
N ARG A 51 10.82 9.04 -0.34
CA ARG A 51 9.60 9.16 -1.12
C ARG A 51 8.60 8.10 -0.66
N LEU A 52 7.36 8.51 -0.47
CA LEU A 52 6.25 7.59 -0.19
C LEU A 52 5.95 6.72 -1.42
N ILE A 53 5.61 5.46 -1.17
CA ILE A 53 5.07 4.55 -2.18
C ILE A 53 3.56 4.79 -2.23
N LYS A 54 3.05 5.20 -3.40
CA LYS A 54 1.63 5.48 -3.61
C LYS A 54 0.85 4.18 -3.82
N ALA A 55 -0.46 4.19 -3.53
CA ALA A 55 -1.31 3.01 -3.67
C ALA A 55 -1.32 2.42 -5.09
N ASN A 56 -1.36 3.27 -6.12
CA ASN A 56 -1.31 2.82 -7.51
C ASN A 56 0.05 2.22 -7.91
N GLU A 57 1.15 2.75 -7.35
CA GLU A 57 2.50 2.21 -7.57
C GLU A 57 2.63 0.85 -6.88
N LEU A 58 2.10 0.73 -5.66
CA LEU A 58 2.07 -0.53 -4.92
C LEU A 58 1.30 -1.63 -5.65
N ALA A 59 0.10 -1.31 -6.18
CA ALA A 59 -0.68 -2.26 -6.97
C ALA A 59 0.12 -2.82 -8.16
N ARG A 60 0.84 -1.96 -8.87
CA ARG A 60 1.68 -2.35 -10.01
C ARG A 60 2.96 -3.06 -9.59
N MET A 61 3.52 -2.74 -8.42
CA MET A 61 4.62 -3.52 -7.84
C MET A 61 4.17 -4.96 -7.55
N MET A 62 2.99 -5.15 -6.95
CA MET A 62 2.44 -6.49 -6.70
C MET A 62 2.22 -7.27 -8.00
N GLU A 63 1.70 -6.61 -9.05
CA GLU A 63 1.59 -7.20 -10.39
C GLU A 63 2.96 -7.61 -10.95
N PHE A 64 3.96 -6.72 -10.88
CA PHE A 64 5.30 -6.98 -11.38
C PHE A 64 6.01 -8.12 -10.65
N PHE A 65 5.85 -8.19 -9.32
CA PHE A 65 6.47 -9.21 -8.48
C PHE A 65 5.68 -10.52 -8.45
N GLY A 66 4.38 -10.49 -8.75
CA GLY A 66 3.48 -11.63 -8.60
C GLY A 66 3.21 -11.99 -7.14
N GLU A 67 3.53 -11.09 -6.21
CA GLU A 67 3.49 -11.31 -4.77
C GLU A 67 2.95 -10.09 -4.05
N MET A 68 2.29 -10.31 -2.91
CA MET A 68 1.77 -9.24 -2.06
C MET A 68 2.78 -8.93 -0.95
N PRO A 69 2.82 -7.67 -0.44
CA PRO A 69 3.65 -7.34 0.71
C PRO A 69 3.22 -8.12 1.96
N PRO A 70 4.09 -8.28 2.96
CA PRO A 70 3.71 -8.81 4.27
C PRO A 70 2.51 -8.03 4.85
N ASN A 71 1.61 -8.73 5.52
CA ASN A 71 0.41 -8.17 6.19
C ASN A 71 -0.61 -7.48 5.26
N PHE A 72 -0.47 -7.61 3.93
CA PHE A 72 -1.49 -7.12 2.98
C PHE A 72 -2.68 -8.08 2.82
N ASN A 73 -2.49 -9.35 3.19
CA ASN A 73 -3.46 -10.43 3.02
C ASN A 73 -4.00 -10.95 4.35
N GLU A 74 -3.54 -10.39 5.47
CA GLU A 74 -4.15 -10.72 6.73
C GLU A 74 -5.57 -10.16 6.70
N PRO A 75 -6.60 -11.02 6.84
CA PRO A 75 -7.91 -10.50 7.14
C PRO A 75 -7.74 -9.63 8.37
N LEU A 76 -8.35 -8.43 8.34
CA LEU A 76 -8.53 -7.54 9.48
C LEU A 76 -9.28 -8.30 10.60
N LYS A 77 -8.60 -9.25 11.24
CA LYS A 77 -9.16 -10.11 12.29
C LYS A 77 -9.43 -9.27 13.52
N GLU A 78 -8.60 -8.26 13.77
CA GLU A 78 -8.72 -7.36 14.91
C GLU A 78 -9.60 -6.13 14.63
N ASP A 79 -9.72 -5.68 13.38
CA ASP A 79 -10.45 -4.44 13.06
C ASP A 79 -11.94 -4.64 12.79
N ARG A 80 -12.43 -5.86 12.49
CA ARG A 80 -13.88 -6.09 12.33
C ARG A 80 -14.63 -5.88 13.64
N GLU A 81 -14.18 -6.51 14.72
CA GLU A 81 -14.85 -6.38 16.03
C GLU A 81 -14.77 -4.96 16.56
N ARG A 82 -13.63 -4.29 16.36
CA ARG A 82 -13.46 -2.89 16.71
C ARG A 82 -14.37 -1.97 15.87
N LEU A 83 -14.48 -2.20 14.57
CA LEU A 83 -15.37 -1.43 13.69
C LEU A 83 -16.83 -1.60 14.10
N LEU A 84 -17.25 -2.83 14.42
CA LEU A 84 -18.60 -3.11 14.93
C LEU A 84 -18.84 -2.43 16.28
N ALA A 85 -17.88 -2.50 17.21
CA ALA A 85 -17.99 -1.82 18.50
C ALA A 85 -18.09 -0.29 18.35
N LEU A 86 -17.34 0.31 17.42
CA LEU A 86 -17.42 1.75 17.12
C LEU A 86 -18.77 2.10 16.48
N PHE A 87 -19.27 1.27 15.59
CA PHE A 87 -20.58 1.46 14.96
C PHE A 87 -21.71 1.35 16.01
N ASP A 88 -21.65 0.37 16.90
CA ASP A 88 -22.64 0.17 17.96
C ASP A 88 -22.58 1.26 19.03
N ALA A 89 -21.41 1.82 19.30
CA ALA A 89 -21.26 2.95 20.23
C ALA A 89 -21.71 4.30 19.63
N ALA A 90 -21.77 4.43 18.30
CA ALA A 90 -22.15 5.66 17.62
C ALA A 90 -23.66 5.91 17.67
N SER A 91 -24.06 7.19 17.63
CA SER A 91 -25.47 7.59 17.52
C SER A 91 -26.06 7.23 16.15
N PRO A 92 -27.41 7.16 16.00
CA PRO A 92 -28.03 6.84 14.72
C PRO A 92 -27.58 7.73 13.56
N VAL A 93 -27.41 9.04 13.81
CA VAL A 93 -26.96 10.01 12.80
C VAL A 93 -25.51 9.77 12.39
N GLU A 94 -24.64 9.39 13.32
CA GLU A 94 -23.23 9.08 13.02
C GLU A 94 -23.11 7.78 12.24
N ARG A 95 -23.93 6.77 12.57
CA ARG A 95 -24.01 5.51 11.82
C ARG A 95 -24.41 5.74 10.37
N GLU A 96 -25.42 6.57 10.12
CA GLU A 96 -25.84 6.93 8.77
C GLU A 96 -24.72 7.61 7.98
N LYS A 97 -23.97 8.52 8.61
CA LYS A 97 -22.82 9.18 7.98
C LYS A 97 -21.69 8.21 7.69
N MET A 98 -21.43 7.26 8.58
CA MET A 98 -20.42 6.22 8.38
C MET A 98 -20.79 5.31 7.20
N ILE A 99 -22.05 4.89 7.09
CA ILE A 99 -22.54 4.08 5.96
C ILE A 99 -22.40 4.86 4.65
N ALA A 100 -22.92 6.10 4.59
CA ALA A 100 -22.84 6.94 3.40
C ALA A 100 -21.39 7.20 2.96
N PHE A 101 -20.46 7.35 3.90
CA PHE A 101 -19.04 7.46 3.61
C PHE A 101 -18.48 6.18 2.98
N LEU A 102 -18.81 5.01 3.52
CA LEU A 102 -18.36 3.72 2.99
C LEU A 102 -18.95 3.42 1.61
N GLU A 103 -20.21 3.78 1.37
CA GLU A 103 -20.88 3.63 0.06
C GLU A 103 -20.33 4.57 -1.01
N ALA A 104 -19.83 5.75 -0.60
CA ALA A 104 -19.18 6.71 -1.50
C ALA A 104 -17.75 6.31 -1.88
N LEU A 105 -17.17 5.27 -1.27
CA LEU A 105 -15.87 4.77 -1.66
C LEU A 105 -15.98 4.10 -3.04
N PRO A 106 -15.11 4.44 -4.01
CA PRO A 106 -15.14 3.83 -5.33
C PRO A 106 -14.85 2.33 -5.21
N ASP A 107 -15.64 1.54 -5.94
CA ASP A 107 -15.59 0.07 -5.93
C ASP A 107 -14.17 -0.43 -6.28
N GLY A 108 -13.42 -0.83 -5.26
CA GLY A 108 -11.98 -1.09 -5.34
C GLY A 108 -11.58 -2.38 -6.05
N GLY A 109 -12.53 -3.14 -6.63
CA GLY A 109 -12.18 -4.37 -7.31
C GLY A 109 -13.33 -5.36 -7.50
N LYS A 110 -14.22 -5.09 -8.46
CA LYS A 110 -14.89 -6.16 -9.22
C LYS A 110 -14.81 -5.81 -10.71
N LYS A 111 -13.72 -6.20 -11.36
CA LYS A 111 -13.75 -6.38 -12.81
C LYS A 111 -14.55 -7.66 -13.08
N LYS A 112 -15.64 -7.52 -13.83
CA LYS A 112 -16.37 -8.63 -14.48
C LYS A 112 -15.45 -9.40 -15.42
#